data_AF-A0A7W7MGB9-F1
#
_entry.id   AF-A0A7W7MGB9-F1
#
_cell.length_a   1.000
_cell.length_b   1.000
_cell.length_c   1.000
_cell.angle_alpha   90.00
_cell.angle_beta   90.00
_cell.angle_gamma   90.00
#
_symmetry.space_group_name_H-M   'P 1'
#
loop_
_entity.id
_entity.type
_entity.pdbx_description
1 polymer ?
#
loop_
_entity_poly.entity_id
_entity_poly.type
_entity_poly.pdbx_seq_one_letter_code
_entity_poly.pdbx_strand_id
1 'polypeptide(L)'
;MAGGRYKPITQQERDRIFALHSDGLSCAAIAREIGRGKTSVARHAALMGLSFDRFLVAEATEARIVDAKARRVALMHRLLDEAERLLDRANKPYKVWRLSNEGDLLTGMLDLPDARDQRDLVQAAATAIDKSLRLEDHDRDTGNADDKSMLTDLREGLSKLFAGRDT
;
A
#
# COMPACT_ATOMS: atom_id res chain seq x y z
N MET A 1 -42.09 9.69 -19.47
CA MET A 1 -40.76 9.66 -18.83
C MET A 1 -40.11 11.01 -19.02
N ALA A 2 -39.98 11.79 -17.94
CA ALA A 2 -39.51 13.18 -18.00
C ALA A 2 -38.02 13.25 -18.35
N GLY A 3 -37.70 13.88 -19.49
CA GLY A 3 -36.32 14.22 -19.86
C GLY A 3 -35.78 15.28 -18.92
N GLY A 4 -34.94 14.86 -17.97
CA GLY A 4 -34.25 15.75 -17.05
C GLY A 4 -33.42 16.78 -17.82
N ARG A 5 -33.76 18.06 -17.67
CA ARG A 5 -33.13 19.20 -18.34
C ARG A 5 -31.65 19.27 -17.96
N TYR A 6 -30.77 18.77 -18.82
CA TYR A 6 -29.33 18.82 -18.58
C TYR A 6 -28.90 20.29 -18.57
N LYS A 7 -28.50 20.83 -17.40
CA LYS A 7 -27.98 22.20 -17.30
C LYS A 7 -26.66 22.27 -18.06
N PRO A 8 -26.57 22.98 -19.20
CA PRO A 8 -25.34 23.08 -19.98
C PRO A 8 -24.21 23.63 -19.12
N ILE A 9 -22.98 23.18 -19.35
CA ILE A 9 -21.80 23.81 -18.78
C ILE A 9 -21.62 25.19 -19.43
N THR A 10 -21.57 26.20 -18.58
CA THR A 10 -21.34 27.61 -18.94
C THR A 10 -19.88 27.85 -19.31
N GLN A 11 -19.57 28.98 -19.95
CA GLN A 11 -18.18 29.32 -20.30
C GLN A 11 -17.30 29.49 -19.06
N GLN A 12 -17.80 30.14 -18.00
CA GLN A 12 -17.08 30.27 -16.73
C GLN A 12 -16.70 28.91 -16.12
N GLU A 13 -17.58 27.91 -16.21
CA GLU A 13 -17.28 26.56 -15.74
C GLU A 13 -16.21 25.87 -16.61
N ARG A 14 -16.14 26.15 -17.92
CA ARG A 14 -15.07 25.64 -18.79
C ARG A 14 -13.73 26.26 -18.46
N ASP A 15 -13.71 27.57 -18.23
CA ASP A 15 -12.50 28.30 -17.83
C ASP A 15 -11.99 27.77 -16.48
N ARG A 16 -12.90 27.47 -15.55
CA ARG A 16 -12.57 26.85 -14.27
C ARG A 16 -12.05 25.41 -14.41
N ILE A 17 -12.62 24.61 -15.32
CA ILE A 17 -12.09 23.27 -15.64
C ILE A 17 -10.65 23.38 -16.19
N PHE A 18 -10.39 24.35 -17.07
CA PHE A 18 -9.07 24.57 -17.64
C PHE A 18 -8.04 24.99 -16.57
N ALA A 19 -8.40 25.96 -15.72
CA ALA A 19 -7.54 26.40 -14.63
C ALA A 19 -7.20 25.23 -13.69
N LEU A 20 -8.21 24.50 -13.21
CA LEU A 20 -8.01 23.39 -12.28
C LEU A 20 -7.27 22.20 -12.92
N HIS A 21 -7.43 21.97 -14.24
CA HIS A 21 -6.63 20.96 -14.95
C HIS A 21 -5.15 21.37 -15.05
N SER A 22 -4.90 22.66 -15.25
CA SER A 22 -3.55 23.26 -15.30
C SER A 22 -2.87 23.19 -13.94
N ASP A 23 -3.62 23.40 -12.86
CA ASP A 23 -3.20 23.22 -11.46
C ASP A 23 -2.97 21.74 -11.09
N GLY A 24 -3.31 20.83 -12.00
CA GLY A 24 -3.03 19.42 -11.84
C GLY A 24 -4.09 18.64 -11.06
N LEU A 25 -5.34 19.09 -11.02
CA LEU A 25 -6.41 18.34 -10.35
C LEU A 25 -6.94 17.20 -11.22
N SER A 26 -7.30 16.10 -10.56
CA SER A 26 -7.98 14.97 -11.21
C SER A 26 -9.41 15.35 -11.63
N CYS A 27 -9.95 14.69 -12.66
CA CYS A 27 -11.32 14.92 -13.13
C CYS A 27 -12.38 14.77 -12.02
N ALA A 28 -12.15 13.85 -11.07
CA ALA A 28 -13.03 13.66 -9.91
C ALA A 28 -12.94 14.83 -8.91
N ALA A 29 -11.75 15.37 -8.66
CA ALA A 29 -11.56 16.53 -7.81
C ALA A 29 -12.19 17.80 -8.43
N ILE A 30 -11.96 18.03 -9.73
CA ILE A 30 -12.59 19.14 -10.47
C ILE A 30 -14.11 19.03 -10.40
N ALA A 31 -14.66 17.84 -10.63
CA ALA A 31 -16.10 17.59 -10.55
C ALA A 31 -16.71 17.96 -9.19
N ARG A 32 -16.02 17.63 -8.09
CA ARG A 32 -16.43 18.02 -6.73
C ARG A 32 -16.38 19.54 -6.54
N GLU A 33 -15.28 20.16 -6.98
CA GLU A 33 -15.03 21.60 -6.84
C GLU A 33 -16.08 22.47 -7.55
N ILE A 34 -16.48 22.08 -8.76
CA ILE A 34 -17.48 22.84 -9.54
C ILE A 34 -18.92 22.32 -9.35
N GLY A 35 -19.11 21.28 -8.52
CA GLY A 35 -20.42 20.67 -8.27
C GLY A 35 -21.06 20.03 -9.50
N ARG A 36 -20.26 19.44 -10.40
CA ARG A 36 -20.74 18.79 -11.64
C ARG A 36 -20.40 17.30 -11.66
N GLY A 37 -21.14 16.52 -12.45
CA GLY A 37 -20.85 15.10 -12.64
C GLY A 37 -19.53 14.87 -13.40
N LYS A 38 -18.74 13.89 -12.97
CA LYS A 38 -17.43 13.51 -13.56
C LYS A 38 -17.49 13.32 -15.08
N THR A 39 -18.55 12.69 -15.58
CA THR A 39 -18.78 12.48 -17.03
C THR A 39 -18.99 13.78 -17.81
N SER A 40 -19.57 14.81 -17.18
CA SER A 40 -19.73 16.14 -17.80
C SER A 40 -18.37 16.82 -17.95
N VAL A 41 -17.59 16.82 -16.87
CA VAL A 41 -16.24 17.42 -16.82
C VAL A 41 -15.31 16.76 -17.83
N ALA A 42 -15.25 15.42 -17.86
CA ALA A 42 -14.43 14.67 -18.80
C ALA A 42 -14.77 14.99 -20.25
N ARG A 43 -16.07 15.08 -20.58
CA ARG A 43 -16.52 15.40 -21.94
C ARG A 43 -16.11 16.81 -22.36
N HIS A 44 -16.29 17.80 -21.48
CA HIS A 44 -15.92 19.18 -21.79
C HIS A 44 -14.41 19.38 -21.84
N ALA A 45 -13.65 18.71 -20.98
CA ALA A 45 -12.20 18.69 -21.03
C ALA A 45 -11.67 18.09 -22.34
N ALA A 46 -12.26 16.97 -22.80
CA ALA A 46 -11.91 16.36 -24.09
C ALA A 46 -12.21 17.30 -25.27
N LEU A 47 -13.34 18.02 -25.24
CA LEU A 47 -13.65 19.06 -26.24
C LEU A 47 -12.65 20.23 -26.24
N MET A 48 -11.96 20.46 -25.12
CA MET A 48 -10.90 21.46 -24.96
C MET A 48 -9.49 20.89 -25.22
N GLY A 49 -9.38 19.60 -25.57
CA GLY A 49 -8.09 18.95 -25.82
C GLY A 49 -7.31 18.56 -24.55
N LEU A 50 -7.94 18.58 -23.37
CA LEU A 50 -7.31 18.24 -22.09
C LEU A 50 -7.42 16.72 -21.83
N SER A 51 -6.31 16.05 -21.50
CA SER A 51 -6.29 14.64 -21.07
C SER A 51 -6.13 14.49 -19.56
N PHE A 52 -6.82 13.51 -18.98
CA PHE A 52 -6.72 13.14 -17.57
C PHE A 52 -5.96 11.83 -17.32
N ASP A 53 -5.35 11.22 -18.35
CA ASP A 53 -4.74 9.89 -18.23
C ASP A 53 -3.63 9.83 -17.17
N ARG A 54 -2.84 10.89 -17.04
CA ARG A 54 -1.79 11.01 -16.00
C ARG A 54 -2.34 10.90 -14.58
N PHE A 55 -3.55 11.39 -14.33
CA PHE A 55 -4.18 11.37 -13.01
C PHE A 55 -4.79 10.02 -12.68
N LEU A 56 -5.34 9.32 -13.69
CA LEU A 56 -5.84 7.96 -13.51
C LEU A 56 -4.71 7.00 -13.10
N VAL A 57 -3.53 7.17 -13.66
CA VAL A 57 -2.35 6.37 -13.30
C VAL A 57 -1.83 6.72 -11.90
N ALA A 58 -1.76 8.02 -11.56
CA ALA A 58 -1.31 8.47 -10.24
C ALA A 58 -2.25 8.00 -9.12
N GLU A 59 -3.56 8.22 -9.25
CA GLU A 59 -4.58 7.80 -8.27
C GLU A 59 -4.59 6.27 -8.10
N ALA A 60 -4.48 5.52 -9.21
CA ALA A 60 -4.41 4.06 -9.14
C ALA A 60 -3.11 3.55 -8.49
N THR A 61 -2.00 4.28 -8.66
CA THR A 61 -0.71 3.94 -8.04
C THR A 61 -0.76 4.22 -6.54
N GLU A 62 -1.26 5.38 -6.13
CA GLU A 62 -1.40 5.76 -4.73
C GLU A 62 -2.33 4.79 -3.97
N ALA A 63 -3.49 4.45 -4.55
CA ALA A 63 -4.39 3.45 -3.98
C ALA A 63 -3.70 2.08 -3.81
N ARG A 64 -2.91 1.65 -4.80
CA ARG A 64 -2.14 0.40 -4.71
C ARG A 64 -1.06 0.44 -3.64
N ILE A 65 -0.41 1.59 -3.42
CA ILE A 65 0.61 1.75 -2.37
C ILE A 65 -0.04 1.63 -0.99
N VAL A 66 -1.18 2.30 -0.77
CA VAL A 66 -1.94 2.20 0.48
C VAL A 66 -2.38 0.76 0.73
N ASP A 67 -2.95 0.10 -0.29
CA ASP A 67 -3.36 -1.30 -0.20
C ASP A 67 -2.17 -2.23 0.08
N ALA A 68 -1.01 -1.98 -0.54
CA ALA A 68 0.19 -2.78 -0.35
C ALA A 68 0.74 -2.64 1.09
N LYS A 69 0.74 -1.42 1.64
CA LYS A 69 1.14 -1.17 3.03
C LYS A 69 0.21 -1.89 4.01
N ALA A 70 -1.10 -1.77 3.81
CA ALA A 70 -2.09 -2.47 4.65
C ALA A 70 -1.89 -4.01 4.61
N ARG A 71 -1.63 -4.58 3.43
CA ARG A 71 -1.32 -6.01 3.30
C ARG A 71 -0.03 -6.42 4.01
N ARG A 72 1.01 -5.59 3.98
CA ARG A 72 2.27 -5.87 4.69
C ARG A 72 2.08 -5.87 6.19
N VAL A 73 1.37 -4.89 6.74
CA VAL A 73 1.03 -4.86 8.18
C VAL A 73 0.26 -6.12 8.59
N ALA A 74 -0.75 -6.52 7.80
CA ALA A 74 -1.49 -7.76 8.07
C ALA A 74 -0.59 -9.01 8.02
N LEU A 75 0.38 -9.05 7.09
CA LEU A 75 1.33 -10.15 6.99
C LEU A 75 2.30 -10.20 8.19
N MET A 76 2.77 -9.04 8.67
CA MET A 76 3.62 -8.94 9.86
C MET A 76 2.92 -9.54 11.08
N HIS A 77 1.66 -9.17 11.32
CA HIS A 77 0.88 -9.75 12.43
C HIS A 77 0.77 -11.28 12.30
N ARG A 78 0.46 -11.78 11.11
CA ARG A 78 0.38 -13.23 10.88
C ARG A 78 1.71 -13.95 11.11
N LEU A 79 2.84 -13.32 10.82
CA LEU A 79 4.17 -13.89 11.07
C LEU A 79 4.45 -13.95 12.57
N LEU A 80 4.06 -12.93 13.32
CA LEU A 80 4.19 -12.91 14.78
C LEU A 80 3.27 -13.95 15.44
N ASP A 81 2.01 -14.05 15.01
CA ASP A 81 1.07 -15.08 15.48
C ASP A 81 1.62 -16.50 15.23
N GLU A 82 2.25 -16.73 14.08
CA GLU A 82 2.88 -18.02 13.78
C GLU A 82 4.13 -18.26 14.63
N ALA A 83 4.94 -17.23 14.88
CA ALA A 83 6.08 -17.34 15.78
C ALA A 83 5.64 -17.74 17.19
N GLU A 84 4.58 -17.10 17.71
CA GLU A 84 3.97 -17.47 19.00
C GLU A 84 3.50 -18.93 19.00
N ARG A 85 2.78 -19.37 17.96
CA ARG A 85 2.34 -20.76 17.83
C ARG A 85 3.50 -21.75 17.82
N LEU A 86 4.59 -21.43 17.14
CA LEU A 86 5.76 -22.30 17.05
C LEU A 86 6.49 -22.40 18.39
N LEU A 87 6.65 -21.28 19.10
CA LEU A 87 7.22 -21.25 20.46
C LEU A 87 6.35 -22.00 21.46
N ASP A 88 5.03 -21.88 21.34
CA ASP A 88 4.07 -22.66 22.11
C ASP A 88 4.23 -24.17 21.88
N ARG A 89 4.36 -24.58 20.61
CA ARG A 89 4.57 -25.98 20.24
C ARG A 89 5.90 -26.52 20.74
N ALA A 90 6.94 -25.68 20.78
CA ALA A 90 8.25 -26.05 21.29
C ALA A 90 8.24 -26.40 22.79
N ASN A 91 7.19 -26.01 23.52
CA ASN A 91 7.05 -26.21 24.96
C ASN A 91 5.80 -27.03 25.35
N LYS A 92 5.19 -27.75 24.39
CA LYS A 92 4.00 -28.58 24.63
C LYS A 92 4.28 -30.06 24.34
N PRO A 93 3.57 -30.98 25.02
CA PRO A 93 3.67 -32.40 24.73
C PRO A 93 3.40 -32.72 23.26
N TYR A 94 4.20 -33.62 22.69
CA TYR A 94 4.16 -33.96 21.27
C TYR A 94 4.13 -35.47 21.05
N LYS A 95 3.38 -35.88 20.02
CA LYS A 95 3.29 -37.27 19.60
C LYS A 95 4.40 -37.59 18.60
N VAL A 96 5.31 -38.46 18.99
CA VAL A 96 6.40 -38.92 18.13
C VAL A 96 6.00 -40.19 17.39
N TRP A 97 6.50 -40.27 16.15
CA TRP A 97 6.45 -41.45 15.30
C TRP A 97 7.90 -41.78 14.96
N ARG A 98 8.40 -42.93 15.44
CA ARG A 98 9.77 -43.34 15.20
C ARG A 98 9.77 -44.75 14.64
N LEU A 99 10.48 -44.97 13.55
CA LEU A 99 10.68 -46.31 13.02
C LEU A 99 11.75 -47.01 13.86
N SER A 100 11.46 -48.23 14.32
CA SER A 100 12.44 -49.09 14.97
C SER A 100 13.42 -49.63 13.92
N ASN A 101 14.57 -50.12 14.39
CA ASN A 101 15.55 -50.77 13.52
C ASN A 101 15.03 -52.09 12.92
N GLU A 102 13.97 -52.65 13.50
CA GLU A 102 13.31 -53.89 13.08
C GLU A 102 12.16 -53.62 12.10
N GLY A 103 11.86 -52.35 11.80
CA GLY A 103 10.85 -51.92 10.83
C GLY A 103 9.48 -51.60 11.44
N ASP A 104 9.32 -51.73 12.75
CA ASP A 104 8.08 -51.42 13.45
C ASP A 104 7.93 -49.92 13.71
N LEU A 105 6.70 -49.41 13.57
CA LEU A 105 6.39 -48.01 13.86
C LEU A 105 6.09 -47.84 15.35
N LEU A 106 7.03 -47.24 16.08
CA LEU A 106 6.87 -46.89 17.48
C LEU A 106 6.15 -45.55 17.59
N THR A 107 5.09 -45.52 18.39
CA THR A 107 4.38 -44.28 18.74
C THR A 107 4.48 -44.03 20.23
N GLY A 108 4.72 -42.78 20.59
CA GLY A 108 4.85 -42.37 21.98
C GLY A 108 4.43 -40.92 22.16
N MET A 109 4.04 -40.58 23.39
CA MET A 109 3.90 -39.20 23.81
C MET A 109 5.18 -38.82 24.55
N LEU A 110 5.76 -37.69 24.18
CA LEU A 110 6.81 -37.05 24.97
C LEU A 110 6.22 -35.80 25.64
N ASP A 111 6.61 -35.56 26.89
CA ASP A 111 6.19 -34.36 27.63
C ASP A 111 6.70 -33.07 26.97
N LEU A 112 7.83 -33.17 26.27
CA LEU A 112 8.42 -32.10 25.48
C LEU A 112 8.92 -32.66 24.13
N PRO A 113 8.98 -31.82 23.07
CA PRO A 113 9.62 -32.21 21.82
C PRO A 113 11.07 -32.62 22.04
N ASP A 114 11.60 -33.47 21.16
CA ASP A 114 13.01 -33.81 21.25
C ASP A 114 13.89 -32.58 20.92
N ALA A 115 15.17 -32.64 21.28
CA ALA A 115 16.07 -31.50 21.09
C ALA A 115 16.27 -31.08 19.62
N ARG A 116 15.92 -31.93 18.64
CA ARG A 116 15.98 -31.59 17.22
C ARG A 116 14.73 -30.84 16.81
N ASP A 117 13.56 -31.41 17.08
CA ASP A 117 12.26 -30.81 16.81
C ASP A 117 12.09 -29.47 17.53
N GLN A 118 12.54 -29.38 18.79
CA GLN A 118 12.50 -28.13 19.55
C GLN A 118 13.38 -27.05 18.90
N ARG A 119 14.58 -27.41 18.43
CA ARG A 119 15.46 -26.48 17.70
C ARG A 119 14.79 -26.00 16.42
N ASP A 120 14.20 -26.91 15.67
CA ASP A 120 13.58 -26.60 14.38
C ASP A 120 12.37 -25.67 14.55
N LEU A 121 11.55 -25.90 15.58
CA LEU A 121 10.43 -25.02 15.94
C LEU A 121 10.91 -23.61 16.34
N VAL A 122 11.91 -23.52 17.21
CA VAL A 122 12.48 -22.23 17.65
C VAL A 122 13.13 -21.49 16.48
N GLN A 123 13.83 -22.21 15.60
CA GLN A 123 14.48 -21.61 14.43
C GLN A 123 13.46 -21.11 13.38
N ALA A 124 12.36 -21.84 13.19
CA ALA A 124 11.24 -21.39 12.37
C ALA A 124 10.59 -20.12 12.96
N ALA A 125 10.38 -20.07 14.29
CA ALA A 125 9.85 -18.89 14.97
C ALA A 125 10.78 -17.67 14.82
N ALA A 126 12.09 -17.85 15.02
CA ALA A 126 13.08 -16.80 14.83
C ALA A 126 13.08 -16.26 13.39
N THR A 127 12.89 -17.14 12.40
CA THR A 127 12.77 -16.74 10.99
C THR A 127 11.51 -15.90 10.77
N ALA A 128 10.36 -16.30 11.32
CA ALA A 128 9.13 -15.53 11.19
C ALA A 128 9.25 -14.11 11.80
N ILE A 129 9.91 -13.99 12.96
CA ILE A 129 10.21 -12.71 13.61
C ILE A 129 11.13 -11.86 12.73
N ASP A 130 12.25 -12.41 12.23
CA ASP A 130 13.16 -11.70 11.31
C ASP A 130 12.44 -11.21 10.06
N LYS A 131 11.56 -12.01 9.46
CA LYS A 131 10.77 -11.57 8.29
C LYS A 131 9.78 -10.47 8.62
N SER A 132 9.16 -10.50 9.81
CA SER A 132 8.29 -9.42 10.26
C SER A 132 9.07 -8.11 10.43
N LEU A 133 10.24 -8.15 11.06
CA LEU A 133 11.10 -6.98 11.23
C LEU A 133 11.57 -6.39 9.89
N ARG A 134 11.94 -7.24 8.93
CA ARG A 134 12.34 -6.77 7.60
C ARG A 134 11.20 -6.08 6.83
N LEU A 135 9.96 -6.50 7.03
CA LEU A 135 8.79 -5.82 6.46
C LEU A 135 8.59 -4.45 7.11
N GLU A 136 8.80 -4.35 8.42
CA GLU A 136 8.77 -3.06 9.14
C GLU A 136 9.85 -2.11 8.65
N ASP A 137 11.09 -2.59 8.52
CA ASP A 137 12.23 -1.79 8.03
C ASP A 137 11.99 -1.29 6.60
N HIS A 138 11.43 -2.14 5.73
CA HIS A 138 11.03 -1.74 4.37
C HIS A 138 10.02 -0.58 4.38
N ASP A 139 9.04 -0.63 5.28
CA ASP A 139 8.03 0.43 5.42
C ASP A 139 8.61 1.72 6.04
N ARG A 140 9.64 1.61 6.88
CA ARG A 140 10.37 2.76 7.44
C ARG A 140 11.24 3.45 6.40
N ASP A 141 11.96 2.68 5.59
CA ASP A 141 12.85 3.21 4.55
C ASP A 141 12.07 3.90 3.43
N THR A 142 10.92 3.33 3.03
CA THR A 142 10.05 3.94 2.03
C THR A 142 9.41 5.25 2.52
N GLY A 143 8.93 5.32 3.77
CA GLY A 143 8.38 6.56 4.32
C GLY A 143 9.39 7.72 4.38
N ASN A 144 10.63 7.44 4.81
CA ASN A 144 11.67 8.47 4.90
C ASN A 144 12.17 8.94 3.52
N ALA A 145 12.15 8.08 2.50
CA ALA A 145 12.57 8.43 1.16
C ALA A 145 11.59 9.41 0.48
N ASP A 146 10.29 9.18 0.63
CA ASP A 146 9.24 10.05 0.08
C ASP A 146 9.29 11.46 0.71
N ASP A 147 9.44 11.55 2.03
CA ASP A 147 9.56 12.84 2.74
C ASP A 147 10.78 13.65 2.25
N LYS A 148 11.92 12.99 2.03
CA LYS A 148 13.13 13.63 1.49
C LYS A 148 12.93 14.11 0.05
N SER A 149 12.18 13.37 -0.76
CA SER A 149 11.86 13.77 -2.14
C SER A 149 11.02 15.03 -2.15
N MET A 150 9.95 15.09 -1.34
CA MET A 150 9.09 16.27 -1.23
C MET A 150 9.84 17.53 -0.77
N LEU A 151 10.76 17.38 0.20
CA LEU A 151 11.61 18.49 0.65
C LEU A 151 12.59 18.94 -0.44
N THR A 152 13.08 18.01 -1.26
CA THR A 152 13.96 18.32 -2.39
C THR A 152 13.19 19.08 -3.47
N ASP A 153 11.98 18.63 -3.82
CA ASP A 153 11.11 19.27 -4.79
C ASP A 153 10.70 20.69 -4.33
N LEU A 154 10.38 20.85 -3.05
CA LEU A 154 10.08 22.16 -2.45
C LEU A 154 11.29 23.10 -2.55
N ARG A 155 12.49 22.61 -2.20
CA ARG A 155 13.74 23.38 -2.30
C ARG A 155 13.99 23.82 -3.74
N GLU A 156 13.82 22.92 -4.71
CA GLU A 156 13.99 23.24 -6.13
C GLU A 156 12.96 24.26 -6.63
N GLY A 157 11.70 24.12 -6.21
CA GLY A 157 10.63 25.07 -6.52
C GLY A 157 10.92 26.46 -5.98
N LEU A 158 11.36 26.56 -4.72
CA LEU A 158 11.77 27.83 -4.10
C LEU A 158 12.96 28.44 -4.83
N SER A 159 14.01 27.67 -5.13
CA SER A 159 15.19 28.17 -5.86
C SER A 159 14.83 28.74 -7.23
N LYS A 160 13.92 28.11 -7.99
CA LYS A 160 13.45 28.60 -9.28
C LYS A 160 12.65 29.92 -9.14
N LEU A 161 11.82 30.03 -8.11
CA LEU A 161 11.05 31.25 -7.82
C LEU A 161 11.93 32.44 -7.45
N PHE A 162 13.00 32.22 -6.70
CA PHE A 162 13.95 33.28 -6.34
C PHE A 162 14.89 33.64 -7.49
N ALA A 163 15.31 32.66 -8.32
CA ALA A 163 16.14 32.92 -9.49
C ALA A 163 15.42 33.72 -10.59
N GLY A 164 14.08 33.66 -10.66
CA GLY A 164 13.27 34.39 -11.64
C GLY A 164 12.87 35.82 -11.22
N ARG A 165 13.26 36.30 -10.04
CA ARG A 165 12.93 37.66 -9.54
C ARG A 165 14.03 38.69 -9.75
N ASP A 166 15.19 38.29 -10.25
CA ASP A 166 16.37 39.16 -10.42
C ASP A 166 16.55 39.67 -11.87
N THR A 167 15.50 39.67 -12.71
CA THR A 167 15.45 40.31 -14.03
C THR A 167 14.22 41.21 -14.15
#